data_AF-A0A8W8MGH6-F1
#
_entry.id   AF-A0A8W8MGH6-F1
#
_cell.length_a   1.000
_cell.length_b   1.000
_cell.length_c   1.000
_cell.angle_alpha   90.00
_cell.angle_beta   90.00
_cell.angle_gamma   90.00
#
_symmetry.space_group_name_H-M   'P 1'
#
loop_
_entity.id
_entity.type
_entity.pdbx_description
1 polymer ?
#
loop_
_entity_poly.entity_id
_entity_poly.type
_entity_poly.pdbx_seq_one_letter_code
_entity_poly.pdbx_strand_id
1 'polypeptide(L)'
;DVVCPEGKYGVGCRYTCSEHCIGTCDSMNGECSECAVGWMGSKCMEECRYKSVPDNLYLYMEVVADVEVPRGCGLGTIFSQDKCICDKDPNYVRNNECKPDVEIAFESGNQVKNTIDWKWIGGTFRSVSETVNLKDKVYKVGRFDGTSSNLYIPFYNRNTEMRKKFTTEILFNPDNGKGNKQQILLSNCQSVNSRDAPFEISLLKDTQDIQITVEGVPSEVAGAEPPQTYSMTMKYKPDDWNKLEVVFNGEKNLLTARNLDLSGGVISDASTAVNNFLENGLDLRVGWCSNKGYFVGKMAMVRTYLCEPQLSVDVEPAAASSGNSNAAATGNLDTAAGSLEPAAVVADTPVLTELTTVVPV
;
A
#
# COMPACT_ATOMS: atom_id res chain seq x y z
N ASP A 1 -31.23 13.21 1.19
CA ASP A 1 -30.15 14.16 0.91
C ASP A 1 -30.68 15.58 0.91
N VAL A 2 -30.29 16.37 1.91
CA VAL A 2 -30.61 17.81 1.96
C VAL A 2 -29.33 18.53 1.60
N VAL A 3 -29.29 19.14 0.42
CA VAL A 3 -28.21 20.07 0.04
C VAL A 3 -28.34 21.28 0.94
N CYS A 4 -27.29 21.58 1.70
CA CYS A 4 -27.30 22.74 2.57
C CYS A 4 -27.18 24.06 1.80
N PRO A 5 -27.80 25.14 2.31
CA PRO A 5 -27.59 26.46 1.74
C PRO A 5 -26.11 26.83 1.81
N GLU A 6 -25.69 27.69 0.88
CA GLU A 6 -24.31 28.13 0.75
C GLU A 6 -23.72 28.61 2.08
N GLY A 7 -22.47 28.21 2.34
CA GLY A 7 -21.79 28.53 3.59
C GLY A 7 -22.20 27.68 4.79
N LYS A 8 -23.05 26.65 4.61
CA LYS A 8 -23.44 25.72 5.67
C LYS A 8 -23.25 24.27 5.28
N TYR A 9 -23.03 23.42 6.28
CA TYR A 9 -22.88 21.99 6.09
C TYR A 9 -23.46 21.15 7.24
N GLY A 10 -23.52 19.84 7.00
CA GLY A 10 -23.90 18.81 7.96
C GLY A 10 -25.40 18.70 8.23
N VAL A 11 -25.77 17.84 9.18
CA VAL A 11 -27.18 17.47 9.41
C VAL A 11 -28.00 18.69 9.81
N GLY A 12 -29.02 18.99 9.00
CA GLY A 12 -29.90 20.15 9.19
C GLY A 12 -29.18 21.49 8.99
N CYS A 13 -28.03 21.50 8.32
CA CYS A 13 -27.28 22.72 7.97
C CYS A 13 -26.95 23.58 9.18
N ARG A 14 -26.55 22.89 10.26
CA ARG A 14 -26.27 23.50 11.57
C ARG A 14 -24.86 24.07 11.68
N TYR A 15 -23.94 23.61 10.84
CA TYR A 15 -22.55 24.06 10.85
C TYR A 15 -22.31 25.07 9.74
N THR A 16 -21.36 25.97 9.98
CA THR A 16 -20.96 27.03 9.05
C THR A 16 -19.60 26.69 8.48
N CYS A 17 -19.41 26.84 7.17
CA CYS A 17 -18.10 26.71 6.53
C CYS A 17 -17.09 27.66 7.19
N SER A 18 -15.81 27.27 7.23
CA SER A 18 -14.76 28.20 7.65
C SER A 18 -14.71 29.42 6.72
N GLU A 19 -14.47 30.59 7.30
CA GLU A 19 -14.27 31.82 6.53
C GLU A 19 -12.95 31.80 5.73
N HIS A 20 -12.06 30.86 6.04
CA HIS A 20 -10.79 30.66 5.36
C HIS A 20 -10.88 29.66 4.21
N CYS A 21 -12.08 29.23 3.84
CA CYS A 21 -12.25 28.42 2.63
C CYS A 21 -12.30 29.32 1.40
N ILE A 22 -11.51 28.99 0.37
CA ILE A 22 -11.61 29.66 -0.92
C ILE A 22 -12.82 29.04 -1.65
N GLY A 23 -13.94 29.76 -1.64
CA GLY A 23 -15.20 29.31 -2.20
C GLY A 23 -16.11 28.63 -1.17
N THR A 24 -16.97 27.72 -1.64
CA THR A 24 -17.96 27.04 -0.79
C THR A 24 -17.42 25.70 -0.29
N CYS A 25 -17.63 25.41 1.00
CA CYS A 25 -17.32 24.08 1.53
C CYS A 25 -18.37 23.04 1.08
N ASP A 26 -17.99 21.76 1.12
CA ASP A 26 -18.89 20.65 0.83
C ASP A 26 -20.09 20.67 1.79
N SER A 27 -21.29 20.63 1.21
CA SER A 27 -22.53 20.79 1.98
C SER A 27 -22.83 19.62 2.93
N MET A 28 -22.19 18.46 2.76
CA MET A 28 -22.38 17.29 3.62
C MET A 28 -21.37 17.25 4.75
N ASN A 29 -20.07 17.31 4.44
CA ASN A 29 -19.01 17.10 5.41
C ASN A 29 -18.28 18.39 5.81
N GLY A 30 -18.45 19.51 5.08
CA GLY A 30 -17.82 20.79 5.38
C GLY A 30 -16.37 20.91 4.92
N GLU A 31 -15.88 19.99 4.09
CA GLU A 31 -14.53 20.04 3.53
C GLU A 31 -14.37 21.18 2.53
N CYS A 32 -13.20 21.81 2.53
CA CYS A 32 -12.86 22.90 1.63
C CYS A 32 -11.89 22.42 0.56
N SER A 33 -12.15 22.84 -0.67
CA SER A 33 -11.32 22.48 -1.82
C SER A 33 -9.94 23.16 -1.77
N GLU A 34 -9.89 24.38 -1.24
CA GLU A 34 -8.66 25.15 -1.04
C GLU A 34 -8.80 26.09 0.16
N CYS A 35 -7.71 26.31 0.88
CA CYS A 35 -7.65 27.22 2.02
C CYS A 35 -7.05 28.58 1.64
N ALA A 36 -7.53 29.62 2.30
CA ALA A 36 -6.97 30.95 2.26
C ALA A 36 -5.52 30.94 2.76
N VAL A 37 -4.75 31.92 2.32
CA VAL A 37 -3.33 32.03 2.65
C VAL A 37 -3.10 31.98 4.15
N GLY A 38 -2.21 31.11 4.58
CA GLY A 38 -1.88 30.92 6.00
C GLY A 38 -2.80 29.96 6.76
N TRP A 39 -3.74 29.28 6.10
CA TRP A 39 -4.65 28.30 6.70
C TRP A 39 -4.47 26.91 6.09
N MET A 40 -4.74 25.88 6.88
CA MET A 40 -4.60 24.48 6.51
C MET A 40 -5.65 23.58 7.17
N GLY A 41 -5.62 22.29 6.82
CA GLY A 41 -6.56 21.26 7.26
C GLY A 41 -7.75 21.12 6.29
N SER A 42 -8.48 20.01 6.37
CA SER A 42 -9.61 19.71 5.47
C SER A 42 -10.72 20.76 5.52
N LYS A 43 -10.79 21.55 6.60
CA LYS A 43 -11.77 22.62 6.84
C LYS A 43 -11.18 24.02 6.96
N CYS A 44 -9.89 24.19 6.72
CA CYS A 44 -9.21 25.48 6.84
C CYS A 44 -9.43 26.15 8.21
N MET A 45 -9.31 25.38 9.28
CA MET A 45 -9.48 25.86 10.67
C MET A 45 -8.17 25.94 11.45
N GLU A 46 -7.07 25.46 10.85
CA GLU A 46 -5.74 25.45 11.47
C GLU A 46 -4.85 26.47 10.79
N GLU A 47 -4.07 27.23 11.56
CA GLU A 47 -3.03 28.09 11.00
C GLU A 47 -1.90 27.25 10.39
N CYS A 48 -1.31 27.76 9.32
CA CYS A 48 -0.19 27.12 8.66
C CYS A 48 1.01 27.03 9.61
N ARG A 49 1.32 25.81 10.05
CA ARG A 49 2.47 25.52 10.93
C ARG A 49 3.73 25.08 10.18
N TYR A 50 3.75 25.27 8.87
CA TYR A 50 4.85 24.87 8.00
C TYR A 50 5.62 26.09 7.52
N LYS A 51 6.96 25.99 7.46
CA LYS A 51 7.84 27.04 6.95
C LYS A 51 8.64 26.54 5.77
N SER A 52 8.82 27.39 4.77
CA SER A 52 9.68 27.13 3.62
C SER A 52 11.14 26.96 4.07
N VAL A 53 11.84 26.02 3.45
CA VAL A 53 13.28 25.86 3.62
C VAL A 53 13.98 26.69 2.55
N PRO A 54 14.90 27.61 2.93
CA PRO A 54 15.68 28.36 1.96
C PRO A 54 16.41 27.43 0.99
N ASP A 55 16.34 27.76 -0.30
CA ASP A 55 17.00 27.04 -1.41
C ASP A 55 16.61 25.56 -1.58
N ASN A 56 15.56 25.08 -0.93
CA ASN A 56 15.06 23.72 -1.11
C ASN A 56 13.53 23.65 -1.10
N LEU A 57 12.93 23.79 -2.28
CA LEU A 57 11.48 23.76 -2.48
C LEU A 57 10.86 22.37 -2.25
N TYR A 58 11.66 21.31 -2.18
CA TYR A 58 11.17 19.95 -1.89
C TYR A 58 11.12 19.65 -0.39
N LEU A 59 11.55 20.60 0.46
CA LEU A 59 11.49 20.50 1.91
C LEU A 59 10.70 21.67 2.52
N TYR A 60 10.11 21.40 3.68
CA TYR A 60 9.50 22.39 4.56
C TYR A 60 9.78 22.05 6.01
N MET A 61 9.70 23.01 6.92
CA MET A 61 9.85 22.78 8.36
C MET A 61 8.46 22.70 8.98
N GLU A 62 8.15 21.62 9.70
CA GLU A 62 6.95 21.54 10.54
C GLU A 62 7.29 21.95 11.97
N VAL A 63 6.52 22.87 12.53
CA VAL A 63 6.62 23.26 13.93
C VAL A 63 5.78 22.31 14.79
N VAL A 64 6.44 21.46 15.58
CA VAL A 64 5.79 20.55 16.53
C VAL A 64 6.25 20.91 17.94
N ALA A 65 5.35 21.47 18.77
CA ALA A 65 5.66 21.85 20.16
C ALA A 65 6.97 22.65 20.26
N ASP A 66 7.09 23.71 19.46
CA ASP A 66 8.25 24.61 19.35
C ASP A 66 9.55 23.98 18.79
N VAL A 67 9.48 22.74 18.30
CA VAL A 67 10.58 22.09 17.58
C VAL A 67 10.32 22.16 16.08
N GLU A 68 11.25 22.73 15.32
CA GLU A 68 11.19 22.70 13.86
C GLU A 68 11.77 21.39 13.33
N VAL A 69 10.93 20.59 12.67
CA VAL A 69 11.31 19.30 12.11
C VAL A 69 11.31 19.41 10.59
N PRO A 70 12.42 19.12 9.87
CA PRO A 70 12.42 19.13 8.42
C PRO A 70 11.55 18.00 7.88
N ARG A 71 10.72 18.34 6.91
CA ARG A 71 9.74 17.51 6.23
C ARG A 71 9.96 17.59 4.73
N GLY A 72 9.69 16.51 4.01
CA GLY A 72 9.80 16.45 2.55
C GLY A 72 8.44 16.50 1.88
N CYS A 73 8.38 17.15 0.73
CA CYS A 73 7.24 17.05 -0.17
C CYS A 73 7.24 15.72 -0.92
N GLY A 74 6.05 15.27 -1.28
CA GLY A 74 5.88 14.08 -2.11
C GLY A 74 6.51 14.25 -3.50
N LEU A 75 6.74 13.15 -4.20
CA LEU A 75 7.30 13.18 -5.55
C LEU A 75 6.49 14.09 -6.49
N GLY A 76 7.21 14.92 -7.23
CA GLY A 76 6.61 15.85 -8.18
C GLY A 76 5.81 16.97 -7.56
N THR A 77 6.05 17.25 -6.28
CA THR A 77 5.46 18.37 -5.58
C THR A 77 6.54 19.21 -4.90
N ILE A 78 6.28 20.50 -4.77
CA ILE A 78 7.11 21.49 -4.10
C ILE A 78 6.27 22.20 -3.04
N PHE A 79 6.91 22.58 -1.94
CA PHE A 79 6.24 23.25 -0.85
C PHE A 79 5.83 24.66 -1.28
N SER A 80 4.53 24.93 -1.17
CA SER A 80 3.96 26.26 -1.34
C SER A 80 3.67 26.83 0.04
N GLN A 81 4.44 27.84 0.44
CA GLN A 81 4.24 28.54 1.72
C GLN A 81 2.85 29.17 1.79
N ASP A 82 2.40 29.78 0.70
CA ASP A 82 1.13 30.51 0.65
C ASP A 82 -0.06 29.56 0.80
N LYS A 83 0.01 28.39 0.15
CA LYS A 83 -1.05 27.37 0.23
C LYS A 83 -0.89 26.41 1.42
N CYS A 84 0.23 26.48 2.13
CA CYS A 84 0.57 25.57 3.22
C CYS A 84 0.53 24.08 2.87
N ILE A 85 0.81 23.72 1.61
CA ILE A 85 0.78 22.35 1.10
C ILE A 85 1.99 22.10 0.20
N CYS A 86 2.26 20.84 -0.09
CA CYS A 86 3.14 20.47 -1.18
C CYS A 86 2.32 20.44 -2.48
N ASP A 87 2.39 21.51 -3.27
CA ASP A 87 1.65 21.64 -4.52
C ASP A 87 2.44 21.04 -5.69
N LYS A 88 1.77 20.74 -6.80
CA LYS A 88 2.38 20.17 -7.99
C LYS A 88 3.55 21.02 -8.49
N ASP A 89 4.70 20.39 -8.68
CA ASP A 89 5.84 21.00 -9.34
C ASP A 89 5.54 21.08 -10.85
N PRO A 90 5.41 22.29 -11.44
CA PRO A 90 5.12 22.45 -12.86
C PRO A 90 6.24 21.91 -13.76
N ASN A 91 7.47 21.79 -13.23
CA ASN A 91 8.62 21.26 -13.94
C ASN A 91 8.76 19.74 -13.78
N TYR A 92 7.97 19.13 -12.91
CA TYR A 92 8.00 17.69 -12.73
C TYR A 92 7.30 17.00 -13.89
N VAL A 93 8.12 16.40 -14.76
CA VAL A 93 7.65 15.48 -15.79
C VAL A 93 7.53 14.11 -15.16
N ARG A 94 6.28 13.70 -14.85
CA ARG A 94 6.00 12.31 -14.48
C ARG A 94 6.40 11.43 -15.67
N ASN A 95 7.39 10.58 -15.47
CA ASN A 95 7.61 9.47 -16.39
C ASN A 95 6.35 8.58 -16.31
N ASN A 96 5.68 8.33 -17.45
CA ASN A 96 4.49 7.47 -17.49
C ASN A 96 4.79 6.00 -17.12
N GLU A 97 6.06 5.63 -16.97
CA GLU A 97 6.45 4.40 -16.31
C GLU A 97 6.00 4.40 -14.84
N CYS A 98 5.15 3.45 -14.47
CA CYS A 98 4.75 3.25 -13.08
C CYS A 98 5.97 2.76 -12.26
N LYS A 99 6.64 3.69 -11.60
CA LYS A 99 7.78 3.47 -10.70
C LYS A 99 7.33 3.54 -9.25
N PRO A 100 8.00 2.82 -8.34
CA PRO A 100 7.66 2.87 -6.92
C PRO A 100 7.96 4.27 -6.35
N ASP A 101 6.99 4.81 -5.61
CA ASP A 101 7.13 6.03 -4.81
C ASP A 101 7.92 5.76 -3.54
N VAL A 102 7.77 4.55 -2.98
CA VAL A 102 8.65 4.01 -1.94
C VAL A 102 9.18 2.67 -2.40
N GLU A 103 10.48 2.47 -2.28
CA GLU A 103 11.12 1.18 -2.47
C GLU A 103 12.12 0.92 -1.34
N ILE A 104 11.84 -0.08 -0.52
CA ILE A 104 12.77 -0.61 0.47
C ILE A 104 13.40 -1.87 -0.10
N ALA A 105 14.67 -1.74 -0.47
CA ALA A 105 15.56 -2.85 -0.78
C ALA A 105 16.58 -3.02 0.35
N PHE A 106 16.74 -4.24 0.87
CA PHE A 106 17.56 -4.52 2.06
C PHE A 106 19.04 -4.77 1.71
N GLU A 107 19.67 -3.85 0.96
CA GLU A 107 21.07 -3.96 0.53
C GLU A 107 22.06 -3.92 1.70
N SER A 108 23.27 -4.45 1.50
CA SER A 108 24.31 -4.49 2.54
C SER A 108 24.76 -3.07 2.92
N GLY A 109 24.50 -2.65 4.17
CA GLY A 109 24.95 -1.37 4.71
C GLY A 109 23.85 -0.40 5.19
N ASN A 110 22.64 -0.89 5.52
CA ASN A 110 21.48 -0.04 5.84
C ASN A 110 21.13 0.98 4.72
N GLN A 111 21.54 0.70 3.48
CA GLN A 111 21.28 1.59 2.37
C GLN A 111 20.03 1.11 1.63
N VAL A 112 18.96 1.87 1.79
CA VAL A 112 17.76 1.76 0.95
C VAL A 112 18.11 2.37 -0.41
N LYS A 113 18.10 1.55 -1.46
CA LYS A 113 18.38 1.99 -2.83
C LYS A 113 17.17 2.79 -3.35
N ASN A 114 17.36 4.09 -3.54
CA ASN A 114 16.25 5.04 -3.67
C ASN A 114 16.18 5.72 -5.05
N THR A 115 14.96 6.00 -5.51
CA THR A 115 14.61 7.00 -6.55
C THR A 115 14.44 8.41 -6.01
N ILE A 116 14.40 8.58 -4.68
CA ILE A 116 14.27 9.87 -3.99
C ILE A 116 15.34 9.97 -2.90
N ASP A 117 16.13 11.04 -2.89
CA ASP A 117 17.25 11.21 -1.96
C ASP A 117 16.76 11.53 -0.53
N TRP A 118 16.69 10.53 0.37
CA TRP A 118 16.18 10.69 1.75
C TRP A 118 17.20 10.23 2.78
N LYS A 119 17.78 11.20 3.51
CA LYS A 119 18.62 11.01 4.71
C LYS A 119 17.83 10.66 6.00
N TRP A 120 16.53 10.38 5.91
CA TRP A 120 15.60 10.41 7.07
C TRP A 120 14.81 9.11 7.34
N ILE A 121 15.15 7.98 6.71
CA ILE A 121 14.59 6.69 7.13
C ILE A 121 15.11 6.42 8.54
N GLY A 122 14.20 6.47 9.51
CA GLY A 122 14.49 6.15 10.89
C GLY A 122 14.33 4.66 11.14
N GLY A 123 15.06 4.15 12.12
CA GLY A 123 14.97 2.76 12.55
C GLY A 123 16.11 1.90 12.03
N THR A 124 16.04 0.61 12.37
CA THR A 124 17.09 -0.36 12.13
C THR A 124 16.50 -1.68 11.70
N PHE A 125 17.19 -2.40 10.85
CA PHE A 125 16.99 -3.83 10.64
C PHE A 125 18.38 -4.47 10.55
N ARG A 126 18.46 -5.79 10.67
CA ARG A 126 19.72 -6.50 10.45
C ARG A 126 19.78 -7.01 9.03
N SER A 127 20.62 -6.40 8.18
CA SER A 127 20.96 -7.01 6.89
C SER A 127 21.65 -8.36 7.11
N VAL A 128 21.29 -9.37 6.32
CA VAL A 128 21.89 -10.71 6.36
C VAL A 128 22.50 -11.05 5.01
N SER A 129 23.43 -12.01 4.97
CA SER A 129 24.06 -12.47 3.73
C SER A 129 23.12 -13.28 2.82
N GLU A 130 21.91 -13.56 3.27
CA GLU A 130 20.88 -14.29 2.54
C GLU A 130 20.34 -13.46 1.35
N THR A 131 19.99 -14.18 0.30
CA THR A 131 19.33 -13.63 -0.88
C THR A 131 18.11 -14.47 -1.22
N VAL A 132 17.10 -13.84 -1.81
CA VAL A 132 15.95 -14.54 -2.40
C VAL A 132 15.84 -14.18 -3.87
N ASN A 133 15.56 -15.19 -4.69
CA ASN A 133 15.34 -15.02 -6.12
C ASN A 133 13.84 -14.92 -6.37
N LEU A 134 13.43 -13.89 -7.11
CA LEU A 134 12.06 -13.76 -7.61
C LEU A 134 12.14 -13.48 -9.11
N LYS A 135 11.76 -14.49 -9.91
CA LYS A 135 12.03 -14.53 -11.36
C LYS A 135 13.54 -14.30 -11.61
N ASP A 136 13.89 -13.36 -12.49
CA ASP A 136 15.28 -13.06 -12.86
C ASP A 136 15.97 -12.04 -11.93
N LYS A 137 15.31 -11.61 -10.85
CA LYS A 137 15.85 -10.62 -9.90
C LYS A 137 16.28 -11.29 -8.60
N VAL A 138 17.47 -10.91 -8.13
CA VAL A 138 18.02 -11.32 -6.83
C VAL A 138 17.80 -10.18 -5.84
N TYR A 139 17.12 -10.47 -4.73
CA TYR A 139 16.88 -9.54 -3.65
C TYR A 139 17.72 -9.90 -2.43
N LYS A 140 18.32 -8.89 -1.80
CA LYS A 140 18.95 -9.03 -0.48
C LYS A 140 17.87 -9.08 0.60
N VAL A 141 18.19 -9.75 1.71
CA VAL A 141 17.23 -10.00 2.78
C VAL A 141 17.56 -9.17 4.02
N GLY A 142 16.55 -8.48 4.54
CA GLY A 142 16.54 -7.86 5.84
C GLY A 142 15.88 -8.77 6.87
N ARG A 143 16.52 -8.90 8.04
CA ARG A 143 16.00 -9.65 9.17
C ARG A 143 15.32 -8.70 10.16
N PHE A 144 14.10 -9.06 10.54
CA PHE A 144 13.32 -8.41 11.58
C PHE A 144 13.25 -9.32 12.81
N ASP A 145 13.76 -8.84 13.93
CA ASP A 145 13.82 -9.58 15.22
C ASP A 145 12.74 -9.16 16.22
N GLY A 146 11.81 -8.30 15.81
CA GLY A 146 10.73 -7.78 16.66
C GLY A 146 10.96 -6.30 17.00
N THR A 147 11.02 -5.98 18.30
CA THR A 147 10.99 -4.59 18.79
C THR A 147 12.16 -3.72 18.30
N SER A 148 13.34 -4.30 18.14
CA SER A 148 14.55 -3.60 17.69
C SER A 148 14.65 -3.44 16.17
N SER A 149 13.88 -4.21 15.40
CA SER A 149 13.90 -4.14 13.95
C SER A 149 12.64 -3.46 13.44
N ASN A 150 12.76 -2.19 13.07
CA ASN A 150 11.67 -1.40 12.56
C ASN A 150 12.18 -0.37 11.55
N LEU A 151 11.36 -0.05 10.57
CA LEU A 151 11.61 1.08 9.68
C LEU A 151 10.48 2.07 9.80
N TYR A 152 10.87 3.34 9.76
CA TYR A 152 9.99 4.48 9.77
C TYR A 152 10.36 5.38 8.58
N ILE A 153 9.41 5.51 7.66
CA ILE A 153 9.51 6.38 6.49
C ILE A 153 8.60 7.57 6.74
N PRO A 154 9.19 8.70 7.14
CA PRO A 154 8.38 9.87 7.38
C PRO A 154 7.81 10.46 6.07
N PHE A 155 6.65 11.13 6.15
CA PHE A 155 6.04 11.93 5.06
C PHE A 155 5.70 11.16 3.79
N TYR A 156 5.48 9.85 3.91
CA TYR A 156 5.11 9.01 2.77
C TYR A 156 3.91 9.57 2.00
N ASN A 157 2.95 10.20 2.68
CA ASN A 157 1.83 10.83 1.98
C ASN A 157 1.14 11.96 2.76
N ARG A 158 1.57 13.21 2.56
CA ARG A 158 0.79 14.41 2.97
C ARG A 158 -0.09 14.97 1.84
N ASN A 159 -0.06 14.37 0.66
CA ASN A 159 -0.72 14.86 -0.54
C ASN A 159 -1.69 13.81 -1.06
N THR A 160 -2.88 13.71 -0.46
CA THR A 160 -4.23 13.38 -1.01
C THR A 160 -4.42 12.28 -2.09
N GLU A 161 -3.38 11.62 -2.60
CA GLU A 161 -3.41 10.82 -3.83
C GLU A 161 -3.69 9.32 -3.56
N MET A 162 -3.53 8.83 -2.32
CA MET A 162 -3.88 7.45 -1.98
C MET A 162 -5.38 7.17 -2.09
N ARG A 163 -6.25 8.19 -2.09
CA ARG A 163 -7.69 8.04 -2.38
C ARG A 163 -7.97 7.68 -3.84
N LYS A 164 -7.07 8.02 -4.77
CA LYS A 164 -7.29 7.74 -6.19
C LYS A 164 -6.85 6.32 -6.52
N LYS A 165 -5.61 6.00 -6.18
CA LYS A 165 -5.03 4.68 -6.46
C LYS A 165 -3.78 4.48 -5.64
N PHE A 166 -3.62 3.29 -5.08
CA PHE A 166 -2.31 2.84 -4.61
C PHE A 166 -2.12 1.36 -4.87
N THR A 167 -0.85 0.97 -4.95
CA THR A 167 -0.43 -0.42 -5.01
C THR A 167 0.71 -0.64 -4.03
N THR A 168 0.68 -1.74 -3.28
CA THR A 168 1.76 -2.15 -2.38
C THR A 168 2.21 -3.55 -2.75
N GLU A 169 3.52 -3.76 -2.89
CA GLU A 169 4.13 -5.08 -3.01
C GLU A 169 5.04 -5.35 -1.80
N ILE A 170 4.88 -6.51 -1.16
CA ILE A 170 5.73 -6.94 -0.04
C ILE A 170 6.21 -8.35 -0.31
N LEU A 171 7.53 -8.56 -0.26
CA LEU A 171 8.14 -9.89 -0.26
C LEU A 171 8.64 -10.20 1.15
N PHE A 172 7.94 -11.12 1.84
CA PHE A 172 8.19 -11.44 3.24
C PHE A 172 8.21 -12.95 3.50
N ASN A 173 8.91 -13.36 4.55
CA ASN A 173 8.92 -14.72 5.07
C ASN A 173 8.79 -14.66 6.60
N PRO A 174 7.61 -15.00 7.16
CA PRO A 174 7.38 -14.93 8.60
C PRO A 174 7.99 -16.14 9.32
N ASP A 175 8.63 -15.89 10.45
CA ASP A 175 9.03 -16.98 11.35
C ASP A 175 7.79 -17.52 12.07
N ASN A 176 7.38 -18.74 11.74
CA ASN A 176 6.20 -19.35 12.32
C ASN A 176 6.34 -19.51 13.84
N GLY A 177 5.22 -19.33 14.54
CA GLY A 177 5.15 -19.39 15.99
C GLY A 177 5.81 -18.22 16.75
N LYS A 178 6.66 -17.41 16.10
CA LYS A 178 7.35 -16.27 16.73
C LYS A 178 6.56 -14.96 16.57
N GLY A 179 7.00 -13.94 17.31
CA GLY A 179 6.38 -12.62 17.29
C GLY A 179 5.03 -12.53 18.02
N ASN A 180 4.44 -11.33 17.98
CA ASN A 180 3.14 -11.02 18.56
C ASN A 180 2.00 -11.81 17.88
N LYS A 181 0.82 -11.85 18.50
CA LYS A 181 -0.38 -12.45 17.87
C LYS A 181 -0.76 -11.73 16.58
N GLN A 182 -0.64 -10.41 16.58
CA GLN A 182 -0.77 -9.54 15.41
C GLN A 182 0.62 -8.98 15.11
N GLN A 183 1.12 -9.21 13.90
CA GLN A 183 2.45 -8.77 13.47
C GLN A 183 2.30 -7.79 12.31
N ILE A 184 2.84 -6.59 12.44
CA ILE A 184 2.63 -5.53 11.45
C ILE A 184 3.66 -5.66 10.33
N LEU A 185 3.22 -5.91 9.10
CA LEU A 185 4.09 -5.85 7.93
C LEU A 185 4.29 -4.41 7.49
N LEU A 186 3.19 -3.69 7.30
CA LEU A 186 3.16 -2.32 6.82
C LEU A 186 1.99 -1.58 7.47
N SER A 187 2.19 -0.36 7.95
CA SER A 187 1.10 0.47 8.47
C SER A 187 1.39 1.95 8.32
N ASN A 188 0.35 2.78 8.37
CA ASN A 188 0.46 4.24 8.50
C ASN A 188 0.16 4.72 9.94
N CYS A 189 0.57 3.92 10.92
CA CYS A 189 0.37 4.16 12.35
C CYS A 189 0.88 5.56 12.77
N GLN A 190 -0.05 6.44 13.19
CA GLN A 190 0.15 7.90 13.22
C GLN A 190 1.14 8.39 14.30
N SER A 191 1.37 7.63 15.37
CA SER A 191 2.29 8.01 16.45
C SER A 191 2.79 6.77 17.21
N VAL A 192 3.92 6.89 17.91
CA VAL A 192 4.38 5.87 18.88
C VAL A 192 3.41 5.66 20.03
N ASN A 193 2.46 6.58 20.25
CA ASN A 193 1.46 6.47 21.32
C ASN A 193 0.04 6.26 20.78
N SER A 194 -0.18 6.38 19.46
CA SER A 194 -1.50 6.17 18.87
C SER A 194 -1.71 4.70 18.51
N ARG A 195 -2.93 4.22 18.69
CA ARG A 195 -3.38 2.91 18.19
C ARG A 195 -3.99 3.01 16.78
N ASP A 196 -4.17 4.22 16.26
CA ASP A 196 -4.89 4.46 15.01
C ASP A 196 -3.94 4.23 13.84
N ALA A 197 -4.35 3.33 12.95
CA ALA A 197 -3.63 3.01 11.72
C ALA A 197 -4.65 2.91 10.58
N PRO A 198 -4.93 4.03 9.89
CA PRO A 198 -5.95 4.05 8.84
C PRO A 198 -5.71 3.09 7.69
N PHE A 199 -4.47 2.62 7.50
CA PHE A 199 -4.09 1.54 6.63
C PHE A 199 -3.10 0.64 7.37
N GLU A 200 -3.43 -0.65 7.44
CA GLU A 200 -2.59 -1.64 8.08
C GLU A 200 -2.64 -2.96 7.31
N ILE A 201 -1.47 -3.55 7.10
CA ILE A 201 -1.28 -4.92 6.66
C ILE A 201 -0.60 -5.66 7.82
N SER A 202 -1.28 -6.65 8.38
CA SER A 202 -0.79 -7.42 9.51
C SER A 202 -0.95 -8.93 9.29
N LEU A 203 -0.15 -9.72 10.02
CA LEU A 203 -0.29 -11.16 10.10
C LEU A 203 -0.95 -11.53 11.43
N LEU A 204 -2.01 -12.33 11.36
CA LEU A 204 -2.69 -12.93 12.49
C LEU A 204 -2.14 -14.34 12.70
N LYS A 205 -1.27 -14.49 13.70
CA LYS A 205 -0.53 -15.73 13.97
C LYS A 205 -1.45 -16.91 14.27
N ASP A 206 -2.49 -16.68 15.07
CA ASP A 206 -3.37 -17.74 15.57
C ASP A 206 -4.21 -18.35 14.43
N THR A 207 -4.54 -17.58 13.40
CA THR A 207 -5.37 -18.02 12.26
C THR A 207 -4.58 -18.21 10.96
N GLN A 208 -3.30 -17.81 10.93
CA GLN A 208 -2.44 -17.79 9.75
C GLN A 208 -3.01 -16.94 8.61
N ASP A 209 -3.61 -15.81 8.97
CA ASP A 209 -4.18 -14.86 8.01
C ASP A 209 -3.30 -13.63 7.87
N ILE A 210 -3.22 -13.10 6.65
CA ILE A 210 -2.95 -11.71 6.38
C ILE A 210 -4.27 -10.97 6.59
N GLN A 211 -4.26 -9.95 7.43
CA GLN A 211 -5.37 -9.03 7.61
C GLN A 211 -4.96 -7.68 7.02
N ILE A 212 -5.82 -7.13 6.16
CA ILE A 212 -5.66 -5.80 5.60
C ILE A 212 -6.84 -4.98 6.08
N THR A 213 -6.56 -3.90 6.80
CA THR A 213 -7.57 -2.99 7.33
C THR A 213 -7.37 -1.59 6.79
N VAL A 214 -8.49 -0.98 6.44
CA VAL A 214 -8.59 0.38 5.95
C VAL A 214 -9.67 1.09 6.76
N GLU A 215 -9.33 2.20 7.43
CA GLU A 215 -10.31 3.01 8.15
C GLU A 215 -10.87 4.11 7.24
N GLY A 216 -12.20 4.24 7.26
CA GLY A 216 -12.94 5.29 6.59
C GLY A 216 -12.94 6.59 7.39
N VAL A 217 -13.31 7.67 6.69
CA VAL A 217 -13.34 9.03 7.26
C VAL A 217 -14.28 9.07 8.48
N PRO A 218 -13.81 9.56 9.65
CA PRO A 218 -14.66 9.80 10.81
C PRO A 218 -15.77 10.77 10.40
N SER A 219 -17.01 10.42 10.71
CA SER A 219 -18.10 11.36 10.52
C SER A 219 -17.97 12.48 11.55
N GLU A 220 -17.86 13.72 11.08
CA GLU A 220 -17.72 14.90 11.94
C GLU A 220 -19.04 15.35 12.61
N VAL A 221 -20.07 14.50 12.57
CA VAL A 221 -21.36 14.81 13.19
C VAL A 221 -21.30 14.50 14.68
N ALA A 222 -21.76 15.42 15.54
CA ALA A 222 -21.85 15.18 16.97
C ALA A 222 -22.79 13.99 17.26
N GLY A 223 -22.24 12.92 17.85
CA GLY A 223 -22.96 11.65 18.05
C GLY A 223 -22.89 10.68 16.86
N ALA A 224 -22.01 10.93 15.88
CA ALA A 224 -21.76 10.00 14.78
C ALA A 224 -21.23 8.65 15.26
N GLU A 225 -21.55 7.61 14.48
CA GLU A 225 -20.89 6.31 14.61
C GLU A 225 -19.37 6.44 14.40
N PRO A 226 -18.57 5.61 15.09
CA PRO A 226 -17.12 5.58 14.90
C PRO A 226 -16.75 5.32 13.43
N PRO A 227 -15.56 5.78 12.98
CA PRO A 227 -15.10 5.56 11.61
C PRO A 227 -15.23 4.09 11.22
N GLN A 228 -15.84 3.85 10.05
CA GLN A 228 -16.05 2.50 9.55
C GLN A 228 -14.71 1.85 9.21
N THR A 229 -14.41 0.68 9.77
CA THR A 229 -13.24 -0.10 9.37
C THR A 229 -13.63 -1.12 8.29
N TYR A 230 -13.03 -0.98 7.11
CA TYR A 230 -13.07 -1.99 6.06
C TYR A 230 -11.94 -2.98 6.30
N SER A 231 -12.24 -4.28 6.20
CA SER A 231 -11.24 -5.31 6.40
C SER A 231 -11.41 -6.44 5.40
N MET A 232 -10.30 -7.09 5.08
CA MET A 232 -10.28 -8.36 4.37
C MET A 232 -9.18 -9.25 4.95
N THR A 233 -9.40 -10.56 4.87
CA THR A 233 -8.46 -11.57 5.36
C THR A 233 -8.18 -12.60 4.29
N MET A 234 -6.95 -13.10 4.26
CA MET A 234 -6.47 -14.08 3.28
C MET A 234 -5.30 -14.89 3.86
N LYS A 235 -5.00 -16.07 3.32
CA LYS A 235 -3.96 -16.95 3.88
C LYS A 235 -2.54 -16.57 3.45
N TYR A 236 -1.60 -16.67 4.40
CA TYR A 236 -0.16 -16.70 4.06
C TYR A 236 0.43 -18.09 4.30
N LYS A 237 1.58 -18.34 3.66
CA LYS A 237 2.38 -19.55 3.87
C LYS A 237 3.37 -19.32 5.01
N PRO A 238 3.22 -19.98 6.17
CA PRO A 238 4.18 -19.83 7.27
C PRO A 238 5.54 -20.43 6.92
N ASP A 239 6.63 -19.89 7.50
CA ASP A 239 8.03 -20.32 7.29
C ASP A 239 8.50 -20.32 5.82
N ASP A 240 7.78 -19.66 4.92
CA ASP A 240 8.13 -19.57 3.50
C ASP A 240 7.90 -18.17 2.95
N TRP A 241 8.42 -17.92 1.75
CA TRP A 241 8.30 -16.65 1.06
C TRP A 241 6.88 -16.45 0.51
N ASN A 242 6.37 -15.25 0.76
CA ASN A 242 5.08 -14.75 0.36
C ASN A 242 5.29 -13.44 -0.40
N LYS A 243 4.79 -13.36 -1.63
CA LYS A 243 4.71 -12.10 -2.40
C LYS A 243 3.29 -11.58 -2.30
N LEU A 244 3.07 -10.61 -1.42
CA LEU A 244 1.79 -9.93 -1.26
C LEU A 244 1.71 -8.73 -2.22
N GLU A 245 0.64 -8.68 -2.99
CA GLU A 245 0.24 -7.56 -3.84
C GLU A 245 -1.09 -7.01 -3.31
N VAL A 246 -1.14 -5.73 -2.95
CA VAL A 246 -2.36 -5.05 -2.50
C VAL A 246 -2.62 -3.89 -3.44
N VAL A 247 -3.83 -3.81 -4.00
CA VAL A 247 -4.22 -2.76 -4.95
C VAL A 247 -5.53 -2.14 -4.48
N PHE A 248 -5.53 -0.81 -4.33
CA PHE A 248 -6.74 -0.03 -4.17
C PHE A 248 -7.03 0.75 -5.45
N ASN A 249 -8.23 0.59 -5.97
CA ASN A 249 -8.76 1.36 -7.09
C ASN A 249 -9.88 2.27 -6.57
N GLY A 250 -9.59 3.57 -6.44
CA GLY A 250 -10.53 4.57 -5.95
C GLY A 250 -11.65 4.92 -6.93
N GLU A 251 -11.48 4.70 -8.24
CA GLU A 251 -12.59 4.86 -9.19
C GLU A 251 -13.65 3.76 -9.02
N LYS A 252 -13.20 2.56 -8.63
CA LYS A 252 -14.06 1.40 -8.38
C LYS A 252 -14.42 1.22 -6.91
N ASN A 253 -13.87 2.04 -6.01
CA ASN A 253 -13.99 1.87 -4.55
C ASN A 253 -13.68 0.43 -4.11
N LEU A 254 -12.65 -0.17 -4.70
CA LEU A 254 -12.35 -1.59 -4.56
C LEU A 254 -10.92 -1.79 -4.07
N LEU A 255 -10.80 -2.47 -2.94
CA LEU A 255 -9.53 -2.97 -2.42
C LEU A 255 -9.41 -4.45 -2.76
N THR A 256 -8.29 -4.83 -3.36
CA THR A 256 -7.97 -6.21 -3.73
C THR A 256 -6.59 -6.57 -3.20
N ALA A 257 -6.39 -7.85 -2.87
CA ALA A 257 -5.07 -8.36 -2.56
C ALA A 257 -4.89 -9.78 -3.06
N ARG A 258 -3.65 -10.13 -3.40
CA ARG A 258 -3.22 -11.47 -3.78
C ARG A 258 -1.91 -11.79 -3.10
N ASN A 259 -1.80 -13.00 -2.58
CA ASN A 259 -0.59 -13.51 -2.00
C ASN A 259 -0.10 -14.67 -2.87
N LEU A 260 1.13 -14.57 -3.35
CA LEU A 260 1.72 -15.49 -4.30
C LEU A 260 2.94 -16.18 -3.69
N ASP A 261 3.23 -17.40 -4.16
CA ASP A 261 4.54 -18.01 -3.94
C ASP A 261 5.60 -17.42 -4.91
N LEU A 262 6.86 -17.81 -4.76
CA LEU A 262 7.96 -17.32 -5.59
C LEU A 262 7.87 -17.75 -7.07
N SER A 263 7.07 -18.78 -7.38
CA SER A 263 6.80 -19.21 -8.76
C SER A 263 5.68 -18.41 -9.43
N GLY A 264 4.95 -17.60 -8.65
CA GLY A 264 3.78 -16.84 -9.08
C GLY A 264 2.46 -17.59 -8.89
N GLY A 265 2.47 -18.75 -8.25
CA GLY A 265 1.25 -19.47 -7.87
C GLY A 265 0.47 -18.71 -6.81
N VAL A 266 -0.86 -18.60 -6.98
CA VAL A 266 -1.73 -17.93 -6.01
C VAL A 266 -1.88 -18.80 -4.77
N ILE A 267 -1.42 -18.30 -3.63
CA ILE A 267 -1.65 -18.91 -2.31
C ILE A 267 -3.05 -18.56 -1.83
N SER A 268 -3.42 -17.28 -1.95
CA SER A 268 -4.75 -16.77 -1.61
C SER A 268 -4.99 -15.41 -2.25
N ASP A 269 -6.26 -15.01 -2.32
CA ASP A 269 -6.70 -13.68 -2.73
C ASP A 269 -7.88 -13.22 -1.86
N ALA A 270 -8.13 -11.92 -1.87
CA ALA A 270 -9.29 -11.33 -1.23
C ALA A 270 -9.64 -9.99 -1.89
N SER A 271 -10.90 -9.58 -1.75
CA SER A 271 -11.33 -8.23 -2.13
C SER A 271 -12.43 -7.73 -1.20
N THR A 272 -12.54 -6.41 -1.08
CA THR A 272 -13.60 -5.74 -0.33
C THR A 272 -13.89 -4.36 -0.89
N ALA A 273 -15.15 -3.94 -0.82
CA ALA A 273 -15.56 -2.60 -1.20
C ALA A 273 -15.18 -1.60 -0.09
N VAL A 274 -14.62 -0.46 -0.49
CA VAL A 274 -14.17 0.61 0.42
C VAL A 274 -14.81 1.91 -0.05
N ASN A 275 -15.83 2.37 0.67
CA ASN A 275 -16.64 3.51 0.23
C ASN A 275 -16.02 4.87 0.56
N ASN A 276 -15.28 4.96 1.66
CA ASN A 276 -14.59 6.17 2.11
C ASN A 276 -13.24 5.77 2.71
N PHE A 277 -12.16 6.49 2.39
CA PHE A 277 -10.83 6.24 2.92
C PHE A 277 -10.23 7.50 3.56
N LEU A 278 -9.72 7.35 4.79
CA LEU A 278 -9.08 8.42 5.56
C LEU A 278 -7.87 9.03 4.84
N GLU A 279 -7.79 10.36 4.85
CA GLU A 279 -6.70 11.16 4.28
C GLU A 279 -5.44 11.22 5.16
N ASN A 280 -5.58 10.88 6.44
CA ASN A 280 -4.58 11.22 7.44
C ASN A 280 -3.63 10.05 7.71
N GLY A 281 -2.52 10.02 6.98
CA GLY A 281 -1.45 9.04 7.14
C GLY A 281 -0.09 9.63 6.81
N LEU A 282 0.42 10.42 7.76
CA LEU A 282 1.60 11.27 7.61
C LEU A 282 2.92 10.50 7.47
N ASP A 283 2.97 9.20 7.80
CA ASP A 283 4.19 8.38 7.77
C ASP A 283 3.90 6.90 7.49
N LEU A 284 4.88 6.15 6.98
CA LEU A 284 4.79 4.71 6.73
C LEU A 284 5.74 3.95 7.67
N ARG A 285 5.25 2.88 8.29
CA ARG A 285 6.00 2.01 9.20
C ARG A 285 6.09 0.60 8.64
N VAL A 286 7.28 0.01 8.65
CA VAL A 286 7.50 -1.37 8.22
C VAL A 286 7.98 -2.21 9.38
N GLY A 287 7.33 -3.35 9.58
CA GLY A 287 7.66 -4.29 10.64
C GLY A 287 7.12 -3.93 12.03
N TRP A 288 6.41 -2.81 12.18
CA TRP A 288 5.92 -2.38 13.50
C TRP A 288 4.76 -1.37 13.48
N CYS A 289 3.97 -1.39 14.56
CA CYS A 289 3.19 -0.26 15.06
C CYS A 289 3.13 -0.37 16.58
N SER A 290 3.37 0.74 17.28
CA SER A 290 3.44 0.76 18.73
C SER A 290 2.13 0.26 19.36
N ASN A 291 2.23 -0.53 20.42
CA ASN A 291 1.10 -1.16 21.13
C ASN A 291 0.20 -2.10 20.29
N LYS A 292 0.49 -2.33 19.01
CA LYS A 292 -0.20 -3.33 18.17
C LYS A 292 0.64 -4.59 17.99
N GLY A 293 1.86 -4.44 17.50
CA GLY A 293 2.74 -5.58 17.31
C GLY A 293 3.96 -5.30 16.45
N TYR A 294 4.87 -6.27 16.49
CA TYR A 294 6.13 -6.25 15.77
C TYR A 294 6.24 -7.51 14.91
N PHE A 295 6.80 -7.35 13.73
CA PHE A 295 7.08 -8.45 12.83
C PHE A 295 8.37 -9.18 13.21
N VAL A 296 8.31 -10.50 13.21
CA VAL A 296 9.47 -11.37 13.36
C VAL A 296 9.57 -12.26 12.13
N GLY A 297 10.65 -12.10 11.39
CA GLY A 297 10.81 -12.78 10.11
C GLY A 297 11.82 -12.10 9.21
N LYS A 298 11.64 -12.26 7.91
CA LYS A 298 12.49 -11.70 6.87
C LYS A 298 11.64 -10.91 5.89
N MET A 299 12.20 -9.84 5.35
CA MET A 299 11.66 -9.13 4.20
C MET A 299 12.77 -8.90 3.19
N ALA A 300 12.41 -8.90 1.91
CA ALA A 300 13.33 -8.68 0.81
C ALA A 300 12.94 -7.50 -0.07
N MET A 301 11.67 -7.09 -0.02
CA MET A 301 11.14 -5.98 -0.78
C MET A 301 9.91 -5.40 -0.08
N VAL A 302 9.83 -4.08 0.01
CA VAL A 302 8.59 -3.35 0.24
C VAL A 302 8.54 -2.24 -0.80
N ARG A 303 7.51 -2.24 -1.64
CA ARG A 303 7.28 -1.18 -2.63
C ARG A 303 5.88 -0.64 -2.50
N THR A 304 5.74 0.67 -2.67
CA THR A 304 4.43 1.29 -2.79
C THR A 304 4.42 2.26 -3.96
N TYR A 305 3.32 2.27 -4.69
CA TYR A 305 3.10 3.01 -5.93
C TYR A 305 1.78 3.79 -5.82
N LEU A 306 1.74 4.98 -6.41
CA LEU A 306 0.54 5.79 -6.64
C LEU A 306 -0.05 5.54 -8.04
N CYS A 307 0.27 4.38 -8.61
CA CYS A 307 -0.18 3.87 -9.89
C CYS A 307 -0.29 2.34 -9.81
N GLU A 308 -0.88 1.72 -10.83
CA GLU A 308 -0.84 0.27 -10.96
C GLU A 308 0.35 -0.10 -11.84
N PRO A 309 1.36 -0.79 -11.30
CA PRO A 309 2.37 -1.39 -12.15
C PRO A 309 1.69 -2.41 -13.07
N GLN A 310 2.36 -2.83 -14.14
CA GLN A 310 1.95 -4.01 -14.92
C GLN A 310 2.16 -5.26 -14.04
N LEU A 311 1.34 -5.40 -13.02
CA LEU A 311 1.18 -6.60 -12.22
C LEU A 311 0.48 -7.63 -13.12
N SER A 312 0.74 -8.91 -12.90
CA SER A 312 0.03 -9.98 -13.61
C SER A 312 -1.43 -10.02 -13.14
N VAL A 313 -2.26 -9.05 -13.55
CA VAL A 313 -3.72 -8.96 -13.34
C VAL A 313 -4.35 -9.82 -14.43
N ASP A 314 -5.15 -10.84 -14.08
CA ASP A 314 -6.61 -10.71 -14.01
C ASP A 314 -7.21 -11.61 -12.92
N VAL A 315 -8.04 -11.05 -12.04
CA VAL A 315 -9.03 -11.80 -11.25
C VAL A 315 -10.34 -11.01 -11.30
N GLU A 316 -11.34 -11.55 -12.00
CA GLU A 316 -12.73 -11.10 -11.88
C GLU A 316 -13.25 -11.37 -10.47
N PRO A 317 -14.11 -10.50 -9.91
CA PRO A 317 -14.69 -10.73 -8.60
C PRO A 317 -15.46 -12.05 -8.58
N ALA A 318 -15.17 -12.91 -7.61
CA ALA A 318 -15.90 -14.15 -7.38
C ALA A 318 -17.39 -13.81 -7.21
N ALA A 319 -18.21 -14.21 -8.20
CA ALA A 319 -19.65 -14.06 -8.13
C ALA A 319 -20.18 -14.80 -6.91
N ALA A 320 -20.93 -14.08 -6.06
CA ALA A 320 -21.69 -14.67 -4.98
C ALA A 320 -22.62 -15.75 -5.56
N SER A 321 -22.34 -17.01 -5.28
CA SER A 321 -23.21 -18.12 -5.68
C SER A 321 -24.51 -18.03 -4.87
N SER A 322 -25.54 -17.43 -5.46
CA SER A 322 -26.91 -17.61 -5.00
C SER A 322 -27.30 -19.07 -5.23
N GLY A 323 -27.25 -19.86 -4.17
CA GLY A 323 -27.80 -21.22 -4.17
C GLY A 323 -29.30 -21.15 -4.41
N ASN A 324 -29.74 -21.59 -5.59
CA ASN A 324 -31.12 -21.98 -5.82
C ASN A 324 -31.14 -23.47 -6.11
N SER A 325 -31.39 -24.24 -5.06
CA SER A 325 -31.86 -25.62 -5.16
C SER A 325 -33.31 -25.59 -5.64
N ASN A 326 -33.60 -26.18 -6.80
CA ASN A 326 -34.75 -27.08 -6.96
C ASN A 326 -34.83 -27.74 -8.35
N ALA A 327 -35.27 -29.00 -8.28
CA ALA A 327 -35.99 -29.79 -9.29
C ALA A 327 -35.19 -30.48 -10.41
N ALA A 328 -34.79 -31.72 -10.09
CA ALA A 328 -35.14 -32.96 -10.78
C ALA A 328 -35.57 -32.90 -12.26
N ALA A 329 -34.84 -33.63 -13.11
CA ALA A 329 -35.43 -34.47 -14.15
C ALA A 329 -34.46 -35.61 -14.52
N THR A 330 -35.01 -36.82 -14.43
CA THR A 330 -34.50 -38.12 -14.85
C THR A 330 -34.26 -38.23 -16.37
N GLY A 331 -33.25 -38.96 -16.80
CA GLY A 331 -33.09 -39.39 -18.20
C GLY A 331 -31.85 -40.25 -18.42
N ASN A 332 -32.06 -41.56 -18.48
CA ASN A 332 -31.08 -42.61 -18.75
C ASN A 332 -30.85 -42.79 -20.28
N LEU A 333 -29.89 -43.67 -20.62
CA LEU A 333 -29.58 -44.29 -21.94
C LEU A 333 -28.61 -43.51 -22.85
N ASP A 334 -27.65 -44.12 -23.56
CA ASP A 334 -27.02 -45.43 -23.51
C ASP A 334 -25.80 -45.38 -24.46
N THR A 335 -24.78 -46.19 -24.16
CA THR A 335 -23.82 -46.87 -25.06
C THR A 335 -23.26 -46.17 -26.32
N ALA A 336 -21.92 -46.17 -26.48
CA ALA A 336 -21.22 -47.19 -27.29
C ALA A 336 -19.70 -46.98 -27.34
N ALA A 337 -19.01 -48.11 -27.40
CA ALA A 337 -17.56 -48.30 -27.36
C ALA A 337 -16.82 -47.91 -28.65
N GLY A 338 -15.50 -47.71 -28.52
CA GLY A 338 -14.56 -47.65 -29.63
C GLY A 338 -13.12 -47.44 -29.17
N SER A 339 -12.47 -48.52 -28.72
CA SER A 339 -11.04 -48.59 -28.42
C SER A 339 -10.24 -48.77 -29.71
N LEU A 340 -9.04 -48.16 -29.80
CA LEU A 340 -7.75 -48.82 -30.10
C LEU A 340 -6.65 -47.79 -30.44
N GLU A 341 -5.58 -47.81 -29.66
CA GLU A 341 -4.26 -47.20 -29.89
C GLU A 341 -3.41 -48.04 -30.91
N PRO A 342 -2.07 -47.87 -31.02
CA PRO A 342 -1.31 -46.81 -31.70
C PRO A 342 -0.34 -47.39 -32.76
N ALA A 343 0.34 -46.56 -33.56
CA ALA A 343 1.50 -47.02 -34.33
C ALA A 343 2.54 -45.91 -34.57
N ALA A 344 3.79 -46.29 -34.29
CA ALA A 344 5.05 -45.55 -34.41
C ALA A 344 5.57 -45.46 -35.86
N VAL A 345 6.76 -44.83 -36.04
CA VAL A 345 7.92 -45.18 -36.91
C VAL A 345 8.59 -43.90 -37.47
N VAL A 346 9.78 -43.46 -37.00
CA VAL A 346 11.21 -43.73 -37.42
C VAL A 346 11.81 -42.42 -37.98
N ALA A 347 12.79 -41.81 -37.29
CA ALA A 347 14.26 -41.85 -37.46
C ALA A 347 14.81 -40.99 -38.63
N ASP A 348 15.75 -40.08 -38.32
CA ASP A 348 17.15 -40.17 -38.79
C ASP A 348 18.01 -38.98 -38.32
N THR A 349 19.22 -39.32 -37.88
CA THR A 349 20.41 -38.45 -37.71
C THR A 349 21.38 -38.69 -38.88
N PRO A 350 22.24 -37.71 -39.22
CA PRO A 350 23.70 -37.88 -38.99
C PRO A 350 24.38 -36.55 -38.52
N VAL A 351 25.29 -36.52 -37.53
CA VAL A 351 26.75 -36.79 -37.50
C VAL A 351 27.67 -35.75 -38.20
N LEU A 352 28.44 -35.06 -37.33
CA LEU A 352 29.79 -34.43 -37.38
C LEU A 352 30.23 -33.47 -38.51
N THR A 353 30.78 -32.32 -38.09
CA THR A 353 32.20 -31.94 -38.31
C THR A 353 32.66 -30.89 -37.28
N GLU A 354 33.86 -31.11 -36.73
CA GLU A 354 34.62 -30.19 -35.87
C GLU A 354 35.21 -29.00 -36.68
N LEU A 355 35.47 -27.88 -35.99
CA LEU A 355 36.68 -27.08 -36.24
C LEU A 355 37.01 -26.20 -35.02
N THR A 356 38.12 -26.54 -34.40
CA THR A 356 38.90 -25.76 -33.44
C THR A 356 39.56 -24.57 -34.13
N THR A 357 39.72 -23.42 -33.44
CA THR A 357 40.99 -22.67 -33.39
C THR A 357 40.96 -21.59 -32.29
N VAL A 358 42.17 -21.35 -31.78
CA VAL A 358 42.58 -20.67 -30.54
C VAL A 358 42.95 -19.18 -30.82
N VAL A 359 42.58 -18.27 -29.89
CA VAL A 359 43.30 -17.14 -29.19
C VAL A 359 44.63 -16.64 -29.83
N PRO A 360 45.10 -15.34 -29.80
CA PRO A 360 45.04 -14.29 -28.73
C PRO A 360 44.67 -12.87 -29.23
N VAL A 361 44.44 -11.83 -28.41
CA VAL A 361 45.18 -11.21 -27.27
C VAL A 361 44.20 -10.55 -26.32
#